data_AF-A0A0F3MC91-F1
#
_entry.id   AF-A0A0F3MC91-F1
#
_cell.length_a   1.000
_cell.length_b   1.000
_cell.length_c   1.000
_cell.angle_alpha   90.00
_cell.angle_beta   90.00
_cell.angle_gamma   90.00
#
_symmetry.space_group_name_H-M   'P 1'
#
loop_
_entity.id
_entity.type
_entity.pdbx_description
1 polymer ?
#
loop_
_entity_poly.entity_id
_entity_poly.type
_entity_poly.pdbx_seq_one_letter_code
_entity_poly.pdbx_strand_id
1 'polypeptide(L)'
;MQRIGQGDVFSTALIVPDTSLSIAQGAILPWANNDSSFIKDTFNALAQHYNFSLDDPIKNLSDKVKNVLFYGSGDEEIKFTYNSEAKSKVVIQPFGGIIPSLEEKYCQAATQWIKDELLRYQVEGDCRACGGDRLTQESLCVKIANLNISEVAKMRVSEAYDWFTNLEHSLTETHKIIAKLVIKEIKDRISF
;
A
#
# COMPACT_ATOMS: atom_id res chain seq x y z
N MET A 1 19.20 10.77 1.33
CA MET A 1 18.93 10.33 2.71
C MET A 1 17.78 9.34 2.64
N GLN A 2 18.04 8.04 2.79
CA GLN A 2 16.98 7.02 2.75
C GLN A 2 16.23 7.06 4.08
N ARG A 3 14.98 7.54 4.06
CA ARG A 3 14.16 7.67 5.27
C ARG A 3 13.65 6.28 5.64
N ILE A 4 14.12 5.73 6.76
CA ILE A 4 13.67 4.45 7.28
C ILE A 4 12.18 4.58 7.66
N GLY A 5 11.32 3.66 7.21
CA GLY A 5 9.87 3.64 7.48
C GLY A 5 8.99 4.48 6.56
N GLN A 6 9.57 5.36 5.75
CA GLN A 6 8.88 5.99 4.63
C GLN A 6 9.34 5.31 3.33
N GLY A 7 8.42 5.13 2.40
CA GLY A 7 8.72 4.54 1.10
C GLY A 7 7.89 5.20 0.02
N ASP A 8 8.38 5.08 -1.21
CA ASP A 8 7.61 5.50 -2.37
C ASP A 8 6.54 4.45 -2.64
N VAL A 9 5.27 4.86 -2.51
CA VAL A 9 4.11 3.98 -2.73
C VAL A 9 3.33 4.46 -3.93
N PHE A 10 2.88 3.54 -4.77
CA PHE A 10 2.03 3.87 -5.91
C PHE A 10 0.67 4.36 -5.42
N SER A 11 0.28 5.55 -5.87
CA SER A 11 -0.97 6.21 -5.47
C SER A 11 -2.05 6.01 -6.52
N THR A 12 -3.22 5.50 -6.11
CA THR A 12 -4.39 5.38 -6.97
C THR A 12 -4.83 6.73 -7.54
N ALA A 13 -4.65 7.81 -6.77
CA ALA A 13 -4.98 9.17 -7.20
C ALA A 13 -4.02 9.72 -8.27
N LEU A 14 -2.78 9.22 -8.34
CA LEU A 14 -1.86 9.58 -9.43
C LEU A 14 -2.03 8.67 -10.64
N ILE A 15 -2.44 7.42 -10.43
CA ILE A 15 -2.74 6.46 -11.51
C ILE A 15 -4.04 6.85 -12.24
N VAL A 16 -5.06 7.27 -11.48
CA VAL A 16 -6.37 7.71 -11.97
C VAL A 16 -6.70 9.08 -11.35
N PRO A 17 -6.13 10.18 -11.86
CA PRO A 17 -6.39 11.51 -11.31
C PRO A 17 -7.79 12.01 -11.63
N ASP A 18 -8.31 11.69 -12.82
CA ASP A 18 -9.67 12.05 -13.22
C ASP A 18 -10.59 10.82 -13.18
N THR A 19 -11.32 10.70 -12.08
CA THR A 19 -12.29 9.61 -11.88
C THR A 19 -13.60 9.81 -12.66
N SER A 20 -13.76 10.96 -13.34
CA SER A 20 -14.90 11.20 -14.23
C SER A 20 -14.74 10.54 -15.60
N LEU A 21 -13.51 10.18 -15.97
CA LEU A 21 -13.20 9.42 -17.18
C LEU A 21 -13.47 7.92 -16.96
N SER A 22 -13.77 7.23 -18.05
CA SER A 22 -13.90 5.78 -18.10
C SER A 22 -12.57 5.09 -18.43
N ILE A 23 -12.50 3.77 -18.27
CA ILE A 23 -11.31 2.99 -18.67
C ILE A 23 -11.07 3.13 -20.18
N ALA A 24 -12.14 3.08 -20.98
CA ALA A 24 -12.07 3.26 -22.42
C ALA A 24 -11.58 4.66 -22.85
N GLN A 25 -11.83 5.68 -22.03
CA GLN A 25 -11.34 7.06 -22.25
C GLN A 25 -9.90 7.29 -21.77
N GLY A 26 -9.23 6.26 -21.24
CA GLY A 26 -7.84 6.38 -20.77
C GLY A 26 -7.72 6.90 -19.33
N ALA A 27 -8.70 6.64 -18.46
CA ALA A 27 -8.63 7.03 -17.05
C ALA A 27 -7.39 6.50 -16.30
N ILE A 28 -6.83 5.35 -16.74
CA ILE A 28 -5.68 4.70 -16.12
C ILE A 28 -4.40 5.15 -16.85
N LEU A 29 -3.77 6.21 -16.35
CA LEU A 29 -2.66 6.88 -17.04
C LEU A 29 -1.49 5.96 -17.44
N PRO A 30 -1.00 5.03 -16.57
CA PRO A 30 0.12 4.17 -16.94
C PRO A 30 -0.15 3.29 -18.18
N TRP A 31 -1.43 3.05 -18.49
CA TRP A 31 -1.85 2.19 -19.60
C TRP A 31 -2.64 2.94 -20.68
N ALA A 32 -2.97 4.22 -20.46
CA ALA A 32 -3.75 5.04 -21.41
C ALA A 32 -3.05 5.18 -22.78
N ASN A 33 -1.72 5.27 -22.79
CA ASN A 33 -0.93 5.38 -24.01
C ASN A 33 -0.48 4.03 -24.59
N ASN A 34 -0.88 2.91 -23.96
CA ASN A 34 -0.46 1.59 -24.38
C ASN A 34 -1.57 0.91 -25.17
N ASP A 35 -1.46 0.94 -26.49
CA ASP A 35 -2.46 0.39 -27.41
C ASP A 35 -2.40 -1.14 -27.54
N SER A 36 -1.84 -1.82 -26.53
CA SER A 36 -1.70 -3.27 -26.50
C SER A 36 -3.07 -3.94 -26.42
N SER A 37 -3.34 -4.82 -27.40
CA SER A 37 -4.52 -5.69 -27.41
C SER A 37 -4.65 -6.50 -26.12
N PHE A 38 -3.51 -6.88 -25.51
CA PHE A 38 -3.47 -7.59 -24.24
C PHE A 38 -4.18 -6.83 -23.11
N ILE A 39 -3.90 -5.54 -22.95
CA ILE A 39 -4.49 -4.71 -21.89
C ILE A 39 -6.00 -4.56 -22.10
N LYS A 40 -6.41 -4.33 -23.36
CA LYS A 40 -7.83 -4.24 -23.73
C LYS A 40 -8.57 -5.55 -23.42
N ASP A 41 -8.00 -6.69 -23.79
CA ASP A 41 -8.55 -8.02 -23.51
C ASP A 41 -8.64 -8.31 -22.00
N THR A 42 -7.63 -7.89 -21.22
CA THR A 42 -7.66 -7.99 -19.75
C THR A 42 -8.83 -7.21 -19.15
N PHE A 43 -9.03 -5.96 -19.56
CA PHE A 43 -10.15 -5.16 -19.05
C PHE A 43 -11.51 -5.67 -19.51
N ASN A 44 -11.61 -6.15 -20.75
CA ASN A 44 -12.84 -6.78 -21.23
C ASN A 44 -13.21 -8.02 -20.40
N ALA A 45 -12.22 -8.86 -20.06
CA ALA A 45 -12.45 -10.02 -19.19
C ALA A 45 -12.92 -9.61 -17.79
N LEU A 46 -12.32 -8.57 -17.20
CA LEU A 46 -12.74 -8.02 -15.91
C LEU A 46 -14.17 -7.46 -15.95
N ALA A 47 -14.49 -6.69 -16.99
CA ALA A 47 -15.82 -6.13 -17.22
C ALA A 47 -16.88 -7.22 -17.31
N GLN A 48 -16.59 -8.32 -18.03
CA GLN A 48 -17.49 -9.47 -18.15
C GLN A 48 -17.66 -10.21 -16.82
N HIS A 49 -16.58 -10.43 -16.08
CA HIS A 49 -16.61 -11.20 -14.83
C HIS A 49 -17.32 -10.46 -13.69
N TYR A 50 -17.04 -9.16 -13.54
CA TYR A 50 -17.63 -8.32 -12.48
C TYR A 50 -18.85 -7.52 -12.92
N ASN A 51 -19.30 -7.71 -14.17
CA ASN A 51 -20.50 -7.10 -14.75
C ASN A 51 -20.52 -5.56 -14.63
N PHE A 52 -19.45 -4.90 -15.10
CA PHE A 52 -19.36 -3.44 -15.21
C PHE A 52 -18.99 -3.01 -16.63
N SER A 53 -19.29 -1.75 -17.00
CA SER A 53 -18.92 -1.23 -18.32
C SER A 53 -17.56 -0.54 -18.31
N LEU A 54 -16.77 -0.72 -19.37
CA LEU A 54 -15.52 0.03 -19.57
C LEU A 54 -15.76 1.50 -19.95
N ASP A 55 -16.98 1.82 -20.36
CA ASP A 55 -17.43 3.18 -20.69
C ASP A 55 -17.99 3.94 -19.48
N ASP A 56 -18.20 3.25 -18.35
CA ASP A 56 -18.63 3.90 -17.12
C ASP A 56 -17.48 4.71 -16.50
N PRO A 57 -17.73 5.94 -16.04
CA PRO A 57 -16.77 6.70 -15.24
C PRO A 57 -16.26 5.90 -14.04
N ILE A 58 -14.97 5.96 -13.75
CA ILE A 58 -14.36 5.23 -12.61
C ILE A 58 -15.08 5.52 -11.30
N LYS A 59 -15.51 6.76 -11.07
CA LYS A 59 -16.25 7.16 -9.86
C LYS A 59 -17.54 6.36 -9.65
N ASN A 60 -18.20 5.94 -10.73
CA ASN A 60 -19.46 5.20 -10.71
C ASN A 60 -19.27 3.69 -10.51
N LEU A 61 -18.04 3.18 -10.67
CA LEU A 61 -17.75 1.77 -10.39
C LEU A 61 -17.91 1.47 -8.89
N SER A 62 -18.35 0.26 -8.57
CA SER A 62 -18.44 -0.20 -7.18
C SER A 62 -17.07 -0.26 -6.52
N ASP A 63 -17.02 -0.09 -5.20
CA ASP A 63 -15.75 -0.15 -4.45
C ASP A 63 -15.08 -1.53 -4.56
N LYS A 64 -15.87 -2.60 -4.73
CA LYS A 64 -15.34 -3.93 -5.03
C LYS A 64 -14.57 -3.92 -6.35
N VAL A 65 -15.15 -3.39 -7.42
CA VAL A 65 -14.50 -3.32 -8.74
C VAL A 65 -13.26 -2.44 -8.68
N LYS A 66 -13.32 -1.28 -8.02
CA LYS A 66 -12.15 -0.41 -7.82
C LYS A 66 -11.02 -1.13 -7.09
N ASN A 67 -11.34 -1.86 -6.01
CA ASN A 67 -10.35 -2.63 -5.26
C ASN A 67 -9.72 -3.73 -6.12
N VAL A 68 -10.52 -4.49 -6.87
CA VAL A 68 -10.00 -5.53 -7.78
C VAL A 68 -9.11 -4.92 -8.86
N LEU A 69 -9.52 -3.78 -9.41
CA LEU A 69 -8.78 -3.06 -10.44
C LEU A 69 -7.38 -2.65 -9.95
N PHE A 70 -7.27 -2.07 -8.76
CA PHE A 70 -5.99 -1.58 -8.23
C PHE A 70 -5.14 -2.68 -7.58
N TYR A 71 -5.74 -3.56 -6.79
CA TYR A 71 -5.02 -4.50 -5.91
C TYR A 71 -5.14 -5.97 -6.34
N GLY A 72 -6.00 -6.28 -7.30
CA GLY A 72 -6.18 -7.63 -7.84
C GLY A 72 -7.38 -8.38 -7.24
N SER A 73 -7.67 -9.54 -7.81
CA SER A 73 -8.82 -10.38 -7.43
C SER A 73 -8.53 -11.34 -6.27
N GLY A 74 -7.32 -11.29 -5.69
CA GLY A 74 -6.89 -12.24 -4.65
C GLY A 74 -6.79 -13.64 -5.23
N ASP A 75 -7.54 -14.59 -4.66
CA ASP A 75 -7.62 -15.97 -5.14
C ASP A 75 -8.78 -16.21 -6.14
N GLU A 76 -9.59 -15.19 -6.44
CA GLU A 76 -10.70 -15.32 -7.37
C GLU A 76 -10.19 -15.44 -8.82
N GLU A 77 -10.41 -16.61 -9.42
CA GLU A 77 -10.02 -16.89 -10.79
C GLU A 77 -10.92 -16.19 -11.81
N ILE A 78 -10.30 -15.56 -12.81
CA ILE A 78 -10.98 -14.86 -13.90
C ILE A 78 -10.57 -15.49 -15.22
N LYS A 79 -11.54 -15.68 -16.12
CA LYS A 79 -11.30 -16.21 -17.45
C LYS A 79 -10.87 -15.09 -18.40
N PHE A 80 -9.59 -15.06 -18.74
CA PHE A 80 -9.04 -14.17 -19.75
C PHE A 80 -9.04 -14.83 -21.13
N THR A 81 -9.50 -14.09 -22.14
CA THR A 81 -9.45 -14.51 -23.54
C THR A 81 -8.61 -13.51 -24.31
N TYR A 82 -7.41 -13.90 -24.71
CA TYR A 82 -6.48 -13.05 -25.45
C TYR A 82 -6.56 -13.36 -26.93
N ASN A 83 -6.90 -12.37 -27.74
CA ASN A 83 -7.01 -12.52 -29.18
C ASN A 83 -5.74 -11.99 -29.85
N SER A 84 -4.98 -12.88 -30.49
CA SER A 84 -3.88 -12.50 -31.38
C SER A 84 -4.30 -12.71 -32.84
N GLU A 85 -3.59 -12.06 -33.77
CA GLU A 85 -3.84 -12.17 -35.23
C GLU A 85 -3.85 -13.63 -35.73
N ALA A 86 -3.18 -14.55 -35.03
CA ALA A 86 -3.06 -15.94 -35.44
C ALA A 86 -3.96 -16.92 -34.65
N LYS A 87 -4.15 -16.73 -33.34
CA LYS A 87 -4.91 -17.64 -32.45
C LYS A 87 -5.47 -16.93 -31.21
N SER A 88 -6.65 -17.37 -30.75
CA SER A 88 -7.21 -17.01 -29.45
C SER A 88 -6.64 -17.92 -28.35
N LYS A 89 -6.16 -17.35 -27.24
CA LYS A 89 -5.68 -18.09 -26.06
C LYS A 89 -6.58 -17.79 -24.87
N VAL A 90 -7.14 -18.84 -24.26
CA VAL A 90 -7.92 -18.73 -23.02
C VAL A 90 -7.03 -19.11 -21.83
N VAL A 91 -7.01 -18.28 -20.79
CA VAL A 91 -6.27 -18.50 -19.55
C VAL A 91 -7.21 -18.23 -18.37
N ILE A 92 -7.22 -19.12 -17.39
CA ILE A 92 -7.94 -18.93 -16.13
C ILE A 92 -6.88 -18.69 -15.06
N GLN A 93 -6.91 -17.52 -14.45
CA GLN A 93 -5.99 -17.14 -13.38
C GLN A 93 -6.54 -15.94 -12.61
N PRO A 94 -6.05 -15.65 -11.40
CA PRO A 94 -6.36 -14.42 -10.71
C PRO A 94 -5.80 -13.18 -11.44
N PHE A 95 -6.47 -12.05 -11.29
CA PHE A 95 -5.96 -10.76 -11.74
C PHE A 95 -5.03 -10.18 -10.68
N GLY A 96 -3.78 -9.86 -11.06
CA GLY A 96 -2.78 -9.35 -10.13
C GLY A 96 -2.97 -7.87 -9.71
N GLY A 97 -3.81 -7.10 -10.38
CA GLY A 97 -4.02 -5.68 -10.07
C GLY A 97 -3.03 -4.72 -10.76
N ILE A 98 -3.43 -3.46 -10.89
CA ILE A 98 -2.59 -2.40 -11.48
C ILE A 98 -1.37 -2.10 -10.61
N ILE A 99 -1.56 -1.91 -9.30
CA ILE A 99 -0.48 -1.51 -8.40
C ILE A 99 0.60 -2.58 -8.34
N PRO A 100 0.30 -3.87 -8.09
CA PRO A 100 1.34 -4.90 -8.09
C PRO A 100 2.06 -5.02 -9.44
N SER A 101 1.36 -4.84 -10.56
CA SER A 101 1.99 -4.82 -11.88
C SER A 101 2.96 -3.66 -12.06
N LEU A 102 2.64 -2.46 -11.55
CA LEU A 102 3.55 -1.31 -11.57
C LEU A 102 4.75 -1.49 -10.65
N GLU A 103 4.56 -2.11 -9.48
CA GLU A 103 5.64 -2.47 -8.56
C GLU A 103 6.61 -3.46 -9.18
N GLU A 104 6.08 -4.52 -9.81
CA GLU A 104 6.90 -5.49 -10.52
C GLU A 104 7.69 -4.83 -11.65
N LYS A 105 7.04 -3.99 -12.46
CA LYS A 105 7.71 -3.22 -13.52
C LYS A 105 8.79 -2.29 -12.99
N TYR A 106 8.57 -1.64 -11.85
CA TYR A 106 9.57 -0.78 -11.23
C TYR A 106 10.79 -1.57 -10.74
N CYS A 107 10.56 -2.71 -10.11
CA CYS A 107 11.62 -3.62 -9.65
C CYS A 107 12.44 -4.20 -10.83
N GLN A 108 11.77 -4.55 -11.92
CA GLN A 108 12.38 -5.13 -13.12
C GLN A 108 12.89 -4.07 -14.13
N ALA A 109 12.70 -2.78 -13.85
CA ALA A 109 13.03 -1.71 -14.79
C ALA A 109 14.54 -1.71 -15.14
N ALA A 110 14.83 -1.99 -16.43
CA ALA A 110 16.19 -2.12 -16.94
C ALA A 110 16.93 -0.78 -17.14
N THR A 111 16.19 0.34 -17.19
CA THR A 111 16.78 1.67 -17.42
C THR A 111 16.23 2.68 -16.41
N GLN A 112 17.04 3.71 -16.11
CA GLN A 112 16.65 4.79 -15.20
C GLN A 112 15.44 5.55 -15.71
N TRP A 113 15.33 5.75 -17.03
CA TRP A 113 14.19 6.41 -17.66
C TRP A 113 12.85 5.72 -17.34
N ILE A 114 12.79 4.38 -17.37
CA ILE A 114 11.59 3.63 -17.01
C ILE A 114 11.25 3.83 -15.53
N LYS A 115 12.26 3.90 -14.66
CA LYS A 115 12.04 4.18 -13.23
C LYS A 115 11.49 5.58 -13.04
N ASP A 116 12.09 6.59 -13.66
CA ASP A 116 11.67 7.99 -13.55
C ASP A 116 10.25 8.20 -14.08
N GLU A 117 9.87 7.50 -15.15
CA GLU A 117 8.51 7.46 -15.68
C GLU A 117 7.51 6.91 -14.65
N LEU A 118 7.86 5.82 -13.98
CA LEU A 118 7.01 5.17 -12.97
C LEU A 118 6.95 5.95 -11.65
N LEU A 119 8.02 6.67 -11.28
CA LEU A 119 8.06 7.53 -10.09
C LEU A 119 6.97 8.60 -10.11
N ARG A 120 6.49 9.02 -11.30
CA ARG A 120 5.39 10.00 -11.44
C ARG A 120 4.06 9.52 -10.88
N TYR A 121 3.92 8.21 -10.66
CA TYR A 121 2.73 7.60 -10.08
C TYR A 121 2.93 7.22 -8.60
N GLN A 122 4.08 7.56 -8.01
CA GLN A 122 4.39 7.31 -6.60
C GLN A 122 4.29 8.59 -5.76
N VAL A 123 3.97 8.41 -4.48
CA VAL A 123 4.04 9.45 -3.46
C VAL A 123 4.87 8.96 -2.28
N GLU A 124 5.46 9.90 -1.53
CA GLU A 124 5.97 9.56 -0.20
C GLU A 124 4.80 9.09 0.66
N GLY A 125 4.91 7.86 1.17
CA GLY A 125 3.91 7.29 2.06
C GLY A 125 4.55 6.41 3.14
N ASP A 126 3.71 5.92 4.03
CA ASP A 126 4.12 4.94 5.01
C ASP A 126 4.52 3.64 4.31
N CYS A 127 5.65 3.07 4.73
CA CYS A 127 6.12 1.80 4.19
C CYS A 127 5.06 0.71 4.37
N ARG A 128 4.63 0.05 3.29
CA ARG A 128 3.58 -0.99 3.36
C ARG A 128 3.94 -2.17 4.28
N ALA A 129 5.23 -2.47 4.43
CA ALA A 129 5.68 -3.59 5.28
C ALA A 129 5.52 -3.30 6.78
N CYS A 130 5.71 -2.05 7.21
CA CYS A 130 5.68 -1.68 8.63
C CYS A 130 4.62 -0.62 8.98
N GLY A 131 3.81 -0.15 8.03
CA GLY A 131 2.81 0.90 8.25
C GLY A 131 3.41 2.21 8.78
N GLY A 132 4.67 2.49 8.46
CA GLY A 132 5.40 3.65 9.00
C GLY A 132 6.02 3.44 10.38
N ASP A 133 5.77 2.29 11.03
CA ASP A 133 6.26 2.00 12.40
C ASP A 133 7.75 1.65 12.47
N ARG A 134 8.41 1.43 11.31
CA ARG A 134 9.86 1.12 11.20
C ARG A 134 10.29 -0.18 11.89
N LEU A 135 9.33 -1.00 12.32
CA LEU A 135 9.55 -2.20 13.12
C LEU A 135 8.84 -3.41 12.51
N THR A 136 9.28 -4.61 12.90
CA THR A 136 8.61 -5.86 12.51
C THR A 136 7.33 -6.08 13.31
N GLN A 137 6.42 -6.91 12.80
CA GLN A 137 5.15 -7.20 13.49
C GLN A 137 5.37 -7.84 14.86
N GLU A 138 6.39 -8.69 15.00
CA GLU A 138 6.76 -9.31 16.28
C GLU A 138 7.16 -8.25 17.32
N SER A 139 7.84 -7.19 16.89
CA SER A 139 8.22 -6.08 17.76
C SER A 139 7.00 -5.25 18.19
N LEU A 140 6.01 -5.09 17.31
CA LEU A 140 4.77 -4.35 17.59
C LEU A 140 3.79 -5.12 18.49
N CYS A 141 3.93 -6.45 18.58
CA CYS A 141 3.18 -7.29 19.51
C CYS A 141 3.63 -7.14 20.97
N VAL A 142 4.86 -6.67 21.22
CA VAL A 142 5.36 -6.43 22.58
C VAL A 142 4.74 -5.14 23.12
N LYS A 143 3.93 -5.27 24.17
CA LYS A 143 3.20 -4.16 24.79
C LYS A 143 3.57 -3.99 26.25
N ILE A 144 3.71 -2.74 26.67
CA ILE A 144 3.84 -2.35 28.06
C ILE A 144 2.64 -1.45 28.37
N ALA A 145 1.90 -1.74 29.43
CA ALA A 145 0.67 -1.01 29.77
C ALA A 145 -0.28 -0.81 28.56
N ASN A 146 -0.50 -1.88 27.78
CA ASN A 146 -1.33 -1.95 26.57
C ASN A 146 -0.83 -1.18 25.33
N LEU A 147 0.35 -0.57 25.38
CA LEU A 147 0.92 0.16 24.26
C LEU A 147 2.23 -0.46 23.78
N ASN A 148 2.43 -0.47 22.46
CA ASN A 148 3.69 -0.86 21.85
C ASN A 148 4.64 0.34 21.69
N ILE A 149 5.89 0.06 21.33
CA ILE A 149 6.93 1.07 21.20
C ILE A 149 6.62 2.15 20.14
N SER A 150 5.95 1.79 19.03
CA SER A 150 5.59 2.76 17.99
C SER A 150 4.50 3.70 18.46
N GLU A 151 3.49 3.17 19.15
CA GLU A 151 2.40 3.96 19.74
C GLU A 151 2.94 5.00 20.72
N VAL A 152 3.88 4.61 21.59
CA VAL A 152 4.55 5.53 22.53
C VAL A 152 5.42 6.56 21.79
N ALA A 153 6.14 6.13 20.74
CA ALA A 153 6.99 7.04 19.94
C ALA A 153 6.19 8.08 19.14
N LYS A 154 4.92 7.81 18.83
CA LYS A 154 4.00 8.72 18.13
C LYS A 154 3.32 9.73 19.06
N MET A 155 3.41 9.56 20.38
CA MET A 155 2.83 10.48 21.37
C MET A 155 3.51 11.85 21.33
N ARG A 156 2.78 12.87 21.78
CA ARG A 156 3.40 14.16 22.08
C ARG A 156 4.37 13.99 23.25
N VAL A 157 5.42 14.80 23.28
CA VAL A 157 6.45 14.75 24.34
C VAL A 157 5.83 14.82 25.75
N SER A 158 4.84 15.69 25.95
CA SER A 158 4.11 15.80 27.22
C SER A 158 3.32 14.53 27.58
N GLU A 159 2.63 13.95 26.60
CA GLU A 159 1.85 12.71 26.79
C GLU A 159 2.78 11.53 27.10
N ALA A 160 3.92 11.44 26.43
CA ALA A 160 4.94 10.43 26.69
C ALA A 160 5.52 10.59 28.11
N TYR A 161 5.80 11.82 28.56
CA TYR A 161 6.29 12.09 29.91
C TYR A 161 5.31 11.61 30.99
N ASP A 162 4.02 11.96 30.82
CA ASP A 162 2.95 11.54 31.72
C ASP A 162 2.78 10.02 31.70
N TRP A 163 2.89 9.40 30.53
CA TRP A 163 2.82 7.96 30.40
C TRP A 163 3.96 7.25 31.14
N PHE A 164 5.21 7.67 30.95
CA PHE A 164 6.36 7.09 31.66
C PHE A 164 6.31 7.34 33.17
N THR A 165 5.73 8.45 33.61
CA THR A 165 5.53 8.74 35.03
C THR A 165 4.49 7.81 35.66
N ASN A 166 3.41 7.51 34.93
CA ASN A 166 2.36 6.60 35.41
C ASN A 166 2.69 5.11 35.19
N LEU A 167 3.70 4.80 34.36
CA LEU A 167 4.05 3.43 33.99
C LEU A 167 4.43 2.56 35.19
N GLU A 168 5.10 3.14 36.19
CA GLU A 168 5.51 2.42 37.39
C GLU A 168 4.31 1.80 38.12
N HIS A 169 3.14 2.42 38.09
CA HIS A 169 1.92 1.87 38.71
C HIS A 169 1.38 0.63 37.99
N SER A 170 1.75 0.43 36.73
CA SER A 170 1.30 -0.70 35.90
C SER A 170 2.29 -1.87 35.87
N LEU A 171 3.46 -1.72 36.51
CA LEU A 171 4.52 -2.74 36.52
C LEU A 171 4.48 -3.59 37.81
N THR A 172 4.86 -4.85 37.68
CA THR A 172 5.11 -5.73 38.84
C THR A 172 6.38 -5.29 39.57
N GLU A 173 6.54 -5.69 40.84
CA GLU A 173 7.73 -5.34 41.63
C GLU A 173 9.05 -5.76 40.96
N THR A 174 9.09 -6.95 40.35
CA THR A 174 10.26 -7.40 39.59
C THR A 174 10.55 -6.52 38.38
N HIS A 175 9.52 -6.16 37.60
CA HIS A 175 9.68 -5.29 36.43
C HIS A 175 10.08 -3.87 36.83
N LYS A 176 9.58 -3.35 37.96
CA LYS A 176 10.01 -2.04 38.49
C LYS A 176 11.50 -2.01 38.77
N ILE A 177 12.04 -3.06 39.41
CA ILE A 177 13.48 -3.14 39.72
C ILE A 177 14.31 -3.12 38.42
N ILE A 178 13.90 -3.91 37.42
CA ILE A 178 14.61 -4.00 36.12
C ILE A 178 14.51 -2.69 35.34
N ALA A 179 13.33 -2.08 35.28
CA ALA A 179 13.04 -0.93 34.43
C ALA A 179 13.46 0.42 35.05
N LYS A 180 13.72 0.50 36.37
CA LYS A 180 13.99 1.75 37.10
C LYS A 180 15.01 2.66 36.44
N LEU A 181 16.15 2.11 36.04
CA LEU A 181 17.24 2.88 35.40
C LEU A 181 16.83 3.39 34.01
N VAL A 182 16.13 2.56 33.24
CA VAL A 182 15.68 2.88 31.88
C VAL A 182 14.57 3.94 31.91
N ILE A 183 13.58 3.80 32.79
CA ILE A 183 12.49 4.78 32.95
C ILE A 183 13.06 6.13 33.38
N LYS A 184 14.01 6.14 34.32
CA LYS A 184 14.66 7.39 34.75
C LYS A 184 15.38 8.09 33.59
N GLU A 185 16.23 7.37 32.86
CA GLU A 185 16.95 7.92 31.70
C GLU A 185 16.00 8.48 30.64
N ILE A 186 14.90 7.78 30.36
CA ILE A 186 13.91 8.24 29.38
C ILE A 186 13.21 9.51 29.86
N LYS A 187 12.77 9.56 31.12
CA LYS A 187 12.15 10.77 31.69
C LYS A 187 13.10 11.97 31.65
N ASP A 188 14.36 11.76 32.00
CA ASP A 188 15.38 12.81 32.01
C ASP A 188 15.57 13.38 30.60
N ARG A 189 15.61 12.53 29.56
CA ARG A 189 15.71 12.96 28.14
C ARG A 189 14.46 13.66 27.61
N ILE A 190 13.26 13.22 28.01
CA ILE A 190 12.00 13.82 27.55
C ILE A 190 11.79 15.22 28.15
N SER A 191 12.35 15.48 29.33
CA SER A 191 12.22 16.77 30.04
C SER A 191 13.22 17.85 29.63
N PHE A 192 14.19 17.51 28.77
CA PHE A 192 15.25 18.39 28.28
C PHE A 192 14.83 19.10 26.98
#